data_AF-A0A0U1NLB9-F1
#
_entry.id   AF-A0A0U1NLB9-F1
#
_cell.length_a   1.000
_cell.length_b   1.000
_cell.length_c   1.000
_cell.angle_alpha   90.00
_cell.angle_beta   90.00
_cell.angle_gamma   90.00
#
_symmetry.space_group_name_H-M   'P 1'
#
loop_
_entity.id
_entity.type
_entity.pdbx_description
1 polymer ?
#
loop_
_entity_poly.entity_id
_entity_poly.type
_entity_poly.pdbx_seq_one_letter_code
_entity_poly.pdbx_strand_id
1 'polypeptide(L)'
;MGLQILEHVRDQLKQCNALSTDREFCEQWLGKSECYLRTLRYGHLSPSADAMMTCASKLSWYARQLNNSTQVHHKHWAGVFDQLRTDCVSAVEQQAQLNWRLRMNGSAAQ
;
A
#
# COMPACT_ATOMS: atom_id res chain seq x y z
N MET A 1 11.61 3.53 0.37
CA MET A 1 10.77 3.16 -0.80
C MET A 1 9.33 2.85 -0.40
N GLY A 2 9.06 1.94 0.55
CA GLY A 2 7.67 1.57 0.89
C GLY A 2 6.77 2.71 1.41
N LEU A 3 7.30 3.68 2.16
CA LEU A 3 6.52 4.85 2.60
C LEU A 3 5.96 5.68 1.42
N GLN A 4 6.77 5.84 0.35
CA GLN A 4 6.38 6.62 -0.82
C GLN A 4 5.21 5.98 -1.57
N ILE A 5 5.13 4.64 -1.56
CA ILE A 5 3.99 3.92 -2.14
C ILE A 5 2.73 4.19 -1.32
N LEU A 6 2.81 4.10 0.02
CA LEU A 6 1.66 4.41 0.87
C LEU A 6 1.18 5.86 0.70
N GLU A 7 2.09 6.81 0.58
CA GLU A 7 1.77 8.20 0.30
C GLU A 7 1.11 8.36 -1.07
N HIS A 8 1.67 7.73 -2.11
CA HIS A 8 1.08 7.75 -3.45
C HIS A 8 -0.34 7.14 -3.46
N VAL A 9 -0.55 5.99 -2.80
CA VAL A 9 -1.86 5.36 -2.68
C VAL A 9 -2.85 6.31 -1.99
N ARG A 10 -2.45 6.93 -0.89
CA ARG A 10 -3.29 7.90 -0.18
C ARG A 10 -3.66 9.08 -1.08
N ASP A 11 -2.69 9.65 -1.79
CA ASP A 11 -2.91 10.79 -2.67
C ASP A 11 -3.87 10.45 -3.83
N GLN A 12 -3.77 9.25 -4.41
CA GLN A 12 -4.73 8.74 -5.40
C GLN A 12 -6.14 8.55 -4.82
N LEU A 13 -6.24 7.99 -3.60
CA LEU A 13 -7.52 7.81 -2.93
C LEU A 13 -8.19 9.15 -2.58
N LYS A 14 -7.41 10.18 -2.22
CA LYS A 14 -7.91 11.55 -2.03
C LYS A 14 -8.41 12.15 -3.35
N GLN A 15 -7.68 11.97 -4.45
CA GLN A 15 -8.10 12.43 -5.78
C GLN A 15 -9.41 11.77 -6.23
N CYS A 16 -9.61 10.50 -5.87
CA CYS A 16 -10.83 9.76 -6.16
C CYS A 16 -11.98 10.07 -5.19
N ASN A 17 -11.79 11.01 -4.24
CA ASN A 17 -12.71 11.35 -3.16
C ASN A 17 -13.14 10.13 -2.30
N ALA A 18 -12.29 9.09 -2.25
CA ALA A 18 -12.50 7.89 -1.45
C ALA A 18 -12.05 8.07 0.01
N LEU A 19 -11.30 9.13 0.29
CA LEU A 19 -10.77 9.48 1.60
C LEU A 19 -10.82 10.99 1.82
N SER A 20 -11.25 11.40 3.02
CA SER A 20 -11.23 12.81 3.42
C SER A 20 -9.96 13.18 4.19
N THR A 21 -9.44 12.27 5.01
CA THR A 21 -8.35 12.56 5.96
C THR A 21 -7.29 11.47 5.96
N ASP A 22 -6.03 11.83 6.21
CA ASP A 22 -4.92 10.88 6.42
C ASP A 22 -5.19 9.85 7.53
N ARG A 23 -5.96 10.26 8.55
CA ARG A 23 -6.40 9.39 9.63
C ARG A 23 -7.25 8.23 9.10
N GLU A 24 -8.20 8.51 8.21
CA GLU A 24 -9.04 7.47 7.61
C GLU A 24 -8.22 6.51 6.76
N PHE A 25 -7.17 7.00 6.09
CA PHE A 25 -6.25 6.12 5.39
C PHE A 25 -5.56 5.14 6.36
N CYS A 26 -5.01 5.63 7.47
CA CYS A 26 -4.35 4.77 8.46
C CYS A 26 -5.34 3.78 9.10
N GLU A 27 -6.44 4.27 9.63
CA GLU A 27 -7.38 3.44 10.41
C GLU A 27 -8.21 2.52 9.50
N GLN A 28 -8.78 3.06 8.41
CA GLN A 28 -9.64 2.29 7.53
C GLN A 28 -8.87 1.51 6.47
N TRP A 29 -7.80 2.01 5.87
CA TRP A 29 -7.12 1.28 4.79
C TRP A 29 -5.96 0.41 5.28
N LEU A 30 -5.15 0.92 6.20
CA LEU A 30 -4.00 0.19 6.72
C LEU A 30 -4.33 -0.67 7.94
N GLY A 31 -5.46 -0.40 8.62
CA GLY A 31 -5.80 -1.05 9.89
C GLY A 31 -4.79 -0.73 10.99
N LYS A 32 -4.14 0.43 10.92
CA LYS A 32 -3.16 0.92 11.89
C LYS A 32 -3.60 2.26 12.46
N SER A 33 -3.05 2.66 13.59
CA SER A 33 -3.35 3.97 14.20
C SER A 33 -2.93 5.14 13.30
N GLU A 34 -3.56 6.30 13.46
CA GLU A 34 -3.24 7.52 12.68
C GLU A 34 -1.74 7.89 12.71
N CYS A 35 -1.07 7.63 13.83
CA CYS A 35 0.36 7.88 14.02
C CYS A 35 1.27 6.98 13.17
N TYR A 36 0.77 5.94 12.52
CA TYR A 36 1.57 4.95 11.82
C TYR A 36 2.45 5.56 10.72
N LEU A 37 1.84 6.32 9.79
CA LEU A 37 2.59 7.02 8.73
C LEU A 37 3.61 8.00 9.30
N ARG A 38 3.26 8.69 10.39
CA ARG A 38 4.14 9.65 11.06
C ARG A 38 5.37 8.93 11.62
N THR A 39 5.17 7.82 12.33
CA THR A 39 6.25 6.98 12.87
C THR A 39 7.16 6.45 11.76
N LEU A 40 6.59 5.98 10.64
CA LEU A 40 7.38 5.53 9.49
C LEU A 40 8.23 6.66 8.90
N ARG A 41 7.68 7.87 8.79
CA ARG A 41 8.39 9.04 8.25
C ARG A 41 9.54 9.47 9.15
N TYR A 42 9.31 9.61 10.46
CA TYR A 42 10.36 10.02 11.40
C TYR A 42 11.41 8.93 11.62
N GLY A 43 10.99 7.66 11.69
CA GLY A 43 11.88 6.53 11.91
C GLY A 43 12.61 6.04 10.66
N HIS A 44 12.32 6.61 9.47
CA HIS A 44 12.76 6.06 8.18
C HIS A 44 12.52 4.54 8.05
N LEU A 45 11.43 4.07 8.66
CA LEU A 45 11.12 2.65 8.74
C LEU A 45 10.39 2.21 7.48
N SER A 46 10.65 0.97 7.05
CA SER A 46 9.82 0.34 6.03
C SER A 46 8.44 0.03 6.60
N PRO A 47 7.36 0.23 5.82
CA PRO A 47 6.03 -0.20 6.22
C PRO A 47 5.99 -1.72 6.43
N SER A 48 5.12 -2.16 7.32
CA SER A 48 4.87 -3.58 7.54
C SER A 48 4.26 -4.20 6.28
N ALA A 49 4.75 -5.38 5.92
CA ALA A 49 4.18 -6.20 4.86
C ALA A 49 2.67 -6.44 5.05
N ASP A 50 2.27 -6.64 6.30
CA ASP A 50 0.87 -6.78 6.72
C ASP A 50 0.00 -5.56 6.38
N ALA A 51 0.48 -4.35 6.68
CA ALA A 51 -0.23 -3.11 6.37
C ALA A 51 -0.34 -2.88 4.86
N MET A 52 0.74 -3.15 4.12
CA MET A 52 0.78 -3.04 2.65
C MET A 52 -0.16 -4.04 2.00
N MET A 53 -0.18 -5.30 2.44
CA MET A 53 -1.06 -6.33 1.90
C MET A 53 -2.54 -6.11 2.25
N THR A 54 -2.82 -5.57 3.44
CA THR A 54 -4.18 -5.15 3.80
C THR A 54 -4.67 -4.05 2.86
N CYS A 55 -3.83 -3.04 2.62
CA CYS A 55 -4.14 -1.95 1.69
C CYS A 55 -4.35 -2.48 0.25
N ALA A 56 -3.43 -3.32 -0.24
CA ALA A 56 -3.51 -3.94 -1.56
C ALA A 56 -4.79 -4.79 -1.75
N SER A 57 -5.19 -5.54 -0.72
CA SER A 57 -6.41 -6.35 -0.75
C SER A 57 -7.66 -5.47 -0.87
N LYS A 58 -7.72 -4.36 -0.12
CA LYS A 58 -8.81 -3.38 -0.22
C LYS A 58 -8.84 -2.71 -1.59
N LEU A 59 -7.69 -2.28 -2.12
CA LEU A 59 -7.58 -1.72 -3.47
C LEU A 59 -8.14 -2.67 -4.52
N SER A 60 -7.79 -3.97 -4.45
CA SER A 60 -8.31 -4.97 -5.38
C SER A 60 -9.83 -5.12 -5.28
N TRP A 61 -10.38 -5.11 -4.06
CA TRP A 61 -11.82 -5.20 -3.85
C TRP A 61 -12.56 -4.00 -4.44
N TYR A 62 -12.08 -2.77 -4.18
CA TYR A 62 -12.64 -1.56 -4.77
C TYR A 62 -12.49 -1.51 -6.29
N ALA A 63 -11.33 -1.93 -6.84
CA ALA A 63 -11.11 -2.01 -8.28
C ALA A 63 -12.14 -2.93 -8.95
N ARG A 64 -12.43 -4.11 -8.36
CA ARG A 64 -13.46 -5.03 -8.88
C ARG A 64 -14.86 -4.42 -8.81
N GLN A 65 -15.18 -3.72 -7.72
CA GLN A 65 -16.48 -3.07 -7.58
C GLN A 65 -16.67 -1.94 -8.59
N LEU A 66 -15.64 -1.13 -8.82
CA LEU A 66 -15.64 -0.08 -9.83
C LEU A 66 -15.70 -0.66 -11.25
N ASN A 67 -15.02 -1.77 -11.51
CA ASN A 67 -15.04 -2.42 -12.82
C ASN A 67 -16.40 -3.04 -13.18
N ASN A 68 -17.22 -3.37 -12.17
CA ASN A 68 -18.61 -3.78 -12.39
C ASN A 68 -19.52 -2.62 -12.80
N SER A 69 -19.08 -1.36 -12.66
CA SER A 69 -19.84 -0.20 -13.13
C SER A 69 -19.62 0.07 -14.61
N THR A 70 -20.66 0.52 -15.32
CA THR A 70 -20.62 0.92 -16.74
C THR A 70 -20.00 2.30 -16.98
N GLN A 71 -19.72 3.06 -15.92
CA GLN A 71 -19.14 4.40 -16.04
C GLN A 71 -17.67 4.38 -16.42
N VAL A 72 -17.29 5.13 -17.45
CA VAL A 72 -15.90 5.25 -17.93
C VAL A 72 -14.96 5.73 -16.82
N HIS A 73 -15.43 6.65 -15.98
CA HIS A 73 -14.64 7.17 -14.86
C HIS A 73 -14.31 6.07 -13.84
N HIS A 74 -15.26 5.16 -13.56
CA HIS A 74 -15.03 4.04 -12.63
C HIS A 74 -14.04 3.03 -13.21
N LYS A 75 -14.09 2.77 -14.52
CA LYS A 75 -13.11 1.88 -15.18
C LYS A 75 -11.69 2.45 -15.14
N HIS A 76 -11.53 3.76 -15.31
CA HIS A 76 -10.24 4.41 -15.17
C HIS A 76 -9.66 4.21 -13.76
N TRP A 77 -10.44 4.53 -12.73
CA TRP A 77 -10.03 4.34 -11.34
C TRP A 77 -9.81 2.88 -10.95
N ALA A 78 -10.56 1.93 -11.53
CA ALA A 78 -10.31 0.51 -11.36
C ALA A 78 -8.91 0.11 -11.84
N GLY A 79 -8.47 0.64 -12.99
CA GLY A 79 -7.11 0.44 -13.49
C GLY A 79 -6.04 1.06 -12.58
N VAL A 80 -6.27 2.29 -12.12
CA VAL A 80 -5.38 2.96 -11.15
C VAL A 80 -5.24 2.14 -9.87
N PHE A 81 -6.34 1.67 -9.29
CA PHE A 81 -6.32 0.86 -8.07
C PHE A 81 -5.63 -0.50 -8.25
N ASP A 82 -5.77 -1.16 -9.41
CA ASP A 82 -5.06 -2.40 -9.67
C ASP A 82 -3.55 -2.18 -9.85
N GLN A 83 -3.15 -1.05 -10.45
CA GLN A 83 -1.74 -0.66 -10.53
C GLN A 83 -1.16 -0.39 -9.12
N LEU A 84 -1.86 0.40 -8.30
CA LEU A 84 -1.44 0.70 -6.93
C LEU A 84 -1.31 -0.55 -6.06
N ARG A 85 -2.20 -1.52 -6.25
CA ARG A 85 -2.12 -2.83 -5.62
C ARG A 85 -0.83 -3.55 -6.05
N THR A 86 -0.55 -3.57 -7.34
CA THR A 86 0.66 -4.21 -7.89
C THR A 86 1.92 -3.58 -7.31
N ASP A 87 1.96 -2.26 -7.19
CA ASP A 87 3.08 -1.54 -6.58
C ASP A 87 3.24 -1.89 -5.09
N CYS A 88 2.15 -1.98 -4.33
CA CYS A 88 2.16 -2.44 -2.94
C CYS A 88 2.73 -3.86 -2.83
N VAL A 89 2.23 -4.80 -3.63
CA VAL A 89 2.68 -6.21 -3.60
C VAL A 89 4.16 -6.29 -3.97
N SER A 90 4.56 -5.63 -5.05
CA SER A 90 5.95 -5.64 -5.52
C SER A 90 6.92 -5.10 -4.46
N ALA A 91 6.56 -4.03 -3.75
CA ALA A 91 7.40 -3.51 -2.68
C ALA A 91 7.48 -4.43 -1.46
N VAL A 92 6.40 -5.16 -1.13
CA VAL A 92 6.45 -6.22 -0.10
C VAL A 92 7.38 -7.35 -0.55
N GLU A 93 7.26 -7.80 -1.80
CA GLU A 93 8.12 -8.84 -2.35
C GLU A 93 9.60 -8.42 -2.37
N GLN A 94 9.90 -7.20 -2.79
CA GLN A 94 11.27 -6.67 -2.73
C GLN A 94 11.81 -6.63 -1.30
N GLN A 95 11.01 -6.18 -0.34
CA GLN A 95 11.41 -6.18 1.06
C GLN A 95 11.64 -7.60 1.59
N ALA A 96 10.79 -8.56 1.21
CA ALA A 96 10.94 -9.96 1.58
C ALA A 96 12.22 -10.58 0.96
N GLN A 97 12.50 -10.29 -0.30
CA GLN A 97 13.72 -10.72 -0.99
C GLN A 97 14.97 -10.13 -0.34
N LEU A 98 14.97 -8.84 0.03
CA LEU A 98 16.07 -8.21 0.74
C LEU A 98 16.30 -8.87 2.10
N ASN A 99 15.24 -9.08 2.88
CA ASN A 99 15.33 -9.76 4.18
C ASN A 99 15.86 -11.19 4.04
N TRP A 100 15.42 -11.91 3.01
CA TRP A 100 15.91 -13.25 2.71
C TRP A 100 17.39 -13.26 2.31
N ARG A 101 17.82 -12.37 1.41
CA ARG A 101 19.22 -12.23 1.01
C ARG A 101 20.13 -11.85 2.18
N LEU A 102 19.66 -10.96 3.06
CA LEU A 102 20.39 -10.58 4.28
C LEU A 102 20.55 -11.80 5.22
N ARG A 103 19.51 -12.60 5.40
CA ARG A 103 19.57 -13.83 6.20
C ARG A 103 20.47 -14.90 5.57
N MET A 104 20.41 -15.06 4.26
CA MET A 104 21.29 -15.95 3.48
C MET A 104 22.78 -15.56 3.65
N ASN A 105 23.11 -14.27 3.48
CA ASN A 105 24.48 -13.78 3.66
C ASN A 105 24.96 -13.81 5.12
N GLY A 106 24.05 -13.68 6.10
CA GLY A 106 24.37 -13.82 7.51
C GLY A 106 24.69 -15.26 7.93
N SER A 107 24.15 -16.26 7.23
CA SER A 107 24.36 -17.68 7.53
C SER A 107 25.66 -18.25 6.93
N ALA A 108 26.36 -17.50 6.08
CA ALA A 108 27.67 -17.89 5.52
C ALA A 108 28.86 -17.48 6.41
N ALA A 109 28.59 -16.89 7.58
CA ALA A 109 29.61 -16.39 8.51
C ALA A 109 29.66 -17.15 9.85
N GLN A 110 29.01 -18.32 9.97
CA GLN A 110 29.13 -19.21 11.14
C GLN A 110 29.70 -20.56 10.76
#